data_AF-A0A168PIR7-F1
#
_entry.id   AF-A0A168PIR7-F1
#
_cell.length_a   1.000
_cell.length_b   1.000
_cell.length_c   1.000
_cell.angle_alpha   90.00
_cell.angle_beta   90.00
_cell.angle_gamma   90.00
#
_symmetry.space_group_name_H-M   'P 1'
#
loop_
_entity.id
_entity.type
_entity.pdbx_description
1 polymer ?
#
loop_
_entity_poly.entity_id
_entity_poly.type
_entity_poly.pdbx_seq_one_letter_code
_entity_poly.pdbx_strand_id
1 'polypeptide(L)'
;MTDSSLDMSTASLLSSQQLGDSQHTTDSNGSMYSSLPSLPSLPPIEIDAPYPPSSASSPSSPSSSRESNNTQPPKRPPLRHLMWGHVRSVSSVLIRNMFKDNNLPLVLNILGHWLAARQLWGKSNSSVARYTTAQPSALMTDQFRTIGVLHMALGLLAALALKERRLSTERTALWVLAVAAWTQSLVQGKAYLQSPALYTLKALQEWGALNGVLTVITTVALRNTVRRTGRLF
;
A
#
# COMPACT_ATOMS: atom_id res chain seq x y z
N MET A 1 -37.98 -32.07 30.43
CA MET A 1 -38.90 -31.25 29.61
C MET A 1 -39.03 -29.92 30.32
N THR A 2 -38.26 -28.94 29.87
CA THR A 2 -38.29 -27.56 30.34
C THR A 2 -38.17 -26.69 29.10
N ASP A 3 -39.31 -26.25 28.60
CA ASP A 3 -39.42 -25.32 27.49
C ASP A 3 -39.12 -23.92 28.01
N SER A 4 -38.04 -23.32 27.53
CA SER A 4 -37.75 -21.90 27.74
C SER A 4 -37.94 -21.18 26.42
N SER A 5 -39.11 -20.57 26.26
CA SER A 5 -39.43 -19.65 25.18
C SER A 5 -38.56 -18.39 25.34
N LEU A 6 -37.62 -18.21 24.42
CA LEU A 6 -36.74 -17.05 24.37
C LEU A 6 -37.47 -15.92 23.63
N ASP A 7 -38.16 -15.06 24.39
CA ASP A 7 -38.72 -13.80 23.88
C ASP A 7 -37.59 -12.88 23.41
N MET A 8 -37.44 -12.69 22.10
CA MET A 8 -36.64 -11.61 21.51
C MET A 8 -37.58 -10.52 21.00
N SER A 9 -38.18 -9.78 21.93
CA SER A 9 -38.86 -8.52 21.61
C SER A 9 -37.85 -7.39 21.47
N THR A 10 -37.59 -7.03 20.21
CA THR A 10 -37.73 -5.65 19.72
C THR A 10 -37.52 -4.52 20.74
N ALA A 11 -36.33 -3.93 20.71
CA ALA A 11 -36.11 -2.55 21.11
C ALA A 11 -35.27 -1.84 20.04
N SER A 12 -35.91 -1.60 18.89
CA SER A 12 -35.56 -0.49 18.01
C SER A 12 -36.20 0.76 18.60
N LEU A 13 -35.44 1.74 19.10
CA LEU A 13 -35.94 3.09 19.39
C LEU A 13 -34.78 4.03 19.78
N LEU A 14 -34.82 5.23 19.18
CA LEU A 14 -34.09 6.47 19.52
C LEU A 14 -32.59 6.53 19.14
N SER A 15 -32.07 7.60 18.55
CA SER A 15 -32.67 8.88 18.15
C SER A 15 -31.73 9.54 17.13
N SER A 16 -32.34 10.04 16.07
CA SER A 16 -31.79 11.12 15.24
C SER A 16 -31.36 12.29 16.14
N GLN A 17 -30.10 12.68 16.07
CA GLN A 17 -29.58 13.92 16.67
C GLN A 17 -28.92 14.68 15.52
N GLN A 18 -29.76 15.38 14.75
CA GLN A 18 -29.98 16.82 14.87
C GLN A 18 -28.77 17.61 14.36
N LEU A 19 -28.91 17.99 13.09
CA LEU A 19 -28.24 19.09 12.40
C LEU A 19 -27.95 20.24 13.38
N GLY A 20 -26.67 20.47 13.66
CA GLY A 20 -26.19 21.71 14.25
C GLY A 20 -25.67 22.61 13.13
N ASP A 21 -26.52 23.51 12.65
CA ASP A 21 -26.11 24.67 11.87
C ASP A 21 -25.19 25.53 12.76
N SER A 22 -23.90 25.56 12.41
CA SER A 22 -22.97 26.56 12.94
C SER A 22 -22.53 27.43 11.77
N GLN A 23 -23.28 28.52 11.58
CA GLN A 23 -22.83 29.69 10.84
C GLN A 23 -21.61 30.26 11.58
N HIS A 24 -20.42 30.05 11.03
CA HIS A 24 -19.25 30.85 11.40
C HIS A 24 -18.95 31.81 10.27
N THR A 25 -19.33 33.07 10.48
CA THR A 25 -18.81 34.22 9.75
C THR A 25 -17.39 34.49 10.25
N THR A 26 -16.41 34.46 9.34
CA THR A 26 -15.16 35.20 9.52
C THR A 26 -14.87 35.95 8.25
N ASP A 27 -15.37 37.19 8.23
CA ASP A 27 -14.73 38.26 7.50
C ASP A 27 -13.36 38.49 8.12
N SER A 28 -12.29 38.31 7.34
CA SER A 28 -10.99 38.93 7.61
C SER A 28 -10.20 39.00 6.31
N ASN A 29 -10.49 40.10 5.63
CA ASN A 29 -9.67 40.77 4.64
C ASN A 29 -8.22 40.89 5.13
N GLY A 30 -7.28 40.25 4.45
CA GLY A 30 -5.86 40.27 4.80
C GLY A 30 -4.99 40.04 3.58
N SER A 31 -4.79 41.08 2.78
CA SER A 31 -3.81 41.14 1.69
C SER A 31 -2.38 41.12 2.25
N MET A 32 -1.86 39.94 2.57
CA MET A 32 -0.44 39.76 2.81
C MET A 32 0.26 39.50 1.48
N TYR A 33 0.78 40.57 0.90
CA TYR A 33 1.82 40.52 -0.12
C TYR A 33 3.03 39.76 0.44
N SER A 34 3.07 38.45 0.26
CA SER A 34 4.23 37.63 0.60
C SER A 34 5.30 37.83 -0.48
N SER A 35 6.33 38.56 -0.09
CA SER A 35 7.59 38.77 -0.79
C SER A 35 8.11 37.45 -1.35
N LEU A 36 8.37 37.42 -2.65
CA LEU A 36 9.04 36.31 -3.32
C LEU A 36 10.43 36.10 -2.67
N PRO A 37 10.78 34.87 -2.27
CA PRO A 37 12.11 34.58 -1.78
C PRO A 37 13.12 34.77 -2.92
N SER A 38 14.15 35.55 -2.65
CA SER A 38 15.29 35.79 -3.54
C SER A 38 15.91 34.45 -3.95
N LEU A 39 15.93 34.16 -5.25
CA LEU A 39 16.61 32.99 -5.79
C LEU A 39 18.12 33.09 -5.48
N PRO A 40 18.75 32.05 -4.90
CA PRO A 40 20.19 32.00 -4.75
C PRO A 40 20.84 31.96 -6.15
N SER A 41 21.77 32.87 -6.39
CA SER A 41 22.58 32.91 -7.61
C SER A 41 23.40 31.61 -7.73
N LEU A 42 23.13 30.84 -8.77
CA LEU A 42 23.92 29.65 -9.10
C LEU A 42 25.35 30.05 -9.48
N PRO A 43 26.38 29.33 -8.99
CA PRO A 43 27.75 29.52 -9.45
C PRO A 43 27.89 29.14 -10.93
N PRO A 44 28.78 29.79 -11.68
CA PRO A 44 29.04 29.45 -13.09
C PRO A 44 29.54 28.00 -13.20
N ILE A 45 28.88 27.23 -14.07
CA ILE A 45 29.29 25.87 -14.43
C ILE A 45 30.46 26.01 -15.42
N GLU A 46 31.68 25.82 -14.94
CA GLU A 46 32.84 25.58 -15.80
C GLU A 46 32.70 24.17 -16.40
N ILE A 47 32.38 24.13 -17.70
CA ILE A 47 32.35 22.91 -18.51
C ILE A 47 33.77 22.69 -19.03
N ASP A 48 34.64 22.11 -18.21
CA ASP A 48 35.89 21.52 -18.70
C ASP A 48 35.63 20.04 -19.02
N ALA A 49 35.27 19.79 -20.27
CA ALA A 49 35.26 18.45 -20.85
C ALA A 49 36.57 18.25 -21.66
N PRO A 50 37.50 17.39 -21.20
CA PRO A 50 38.64 17.00 -22.01
C PRO A 50 38.17 16.10 -23.15
N TYR A 51 38.38 16.56 -24.38
CA TYR A 51 38.29 15.76 -25.60
C TYR A 51 39.33 14.63 -25.56
N PRO A 52 38.94 13.35 -25.68
CA PRO A 52 39.90 12.29 -26.00
C PRO A 52 40.25 12.34 -27.50
N PRO A 53 41.53 12.18 -27.88
CA PRO A 53 41.94 12.15 -29.28
C PRO A 53 41.49 10.84 -29.94
N SER A 54 40.68 10.98 -30.99
CA SER A 54 40.31 9.93 -31.93
C SER A 54 41.55 9.35 -32.61
N SER A 55 42.00 8.19 -32.16
CA SER A 55 42.97 7.36 -32.88
C SER A 55 42.23 6.61 -33.99
N ALA A 56 42.34 7.14 -35.21
CA ALA A 56 41.94 6.47 -36.43
C ALA A 56 42.81 5.22 -36.63
N SER A 57 42.20 4.04 -36.47
CA SER A 57 42.76 2.77 -36.92
C SER A 57 41.88 2.22 -38.02
N SER A 58 42.45 2.19 -39.23
CA SER A 58 41.87 1.64 -40.44
C SER A 58 41.65 0.12 -40.29
N PRO A 59 40.43 -0.42 -40.50
CA PRO A 59 40.25 -1.84 -40.68
C PRO A 59 40.49 -2.19 -42.15
N SER A 60 41.54 -2.96 -42.39
CA SER A 60 41.79 -3.69 -43.63
C SER A 60 40.69 -4.73 -43.85
N SER A 61 40.09 -4.67 -45.04
CA SER A 61 39.14 -5.65 -45.56
C SER A 61 39.82 -7.01 -45.80
N PRO A 62 39.20 -8.13 -45.39
CA PRO A 62 39.36 -9.39 -46.09
C PRO A 62 38.09 -9.71 -46.90
N SER A 63 38.36 -9.94 -48.17
CA SER A 63 37.48 -10.41 -49.22
C SER A 63 36.81 -11.76 -48.92
N SER A 64 35.50 -11.79 -49.15
CA SER A 64 34.69 -12.88 -49.73
C SER A 64 35.07 -14.34 -49.44
N SER A 65 34.23 -15.02 -48.67
CA SER A 65 33.79 -16.38 -49.00
C SER A 65 32.27 -16.42 -48.90
N ARG A 66 31.67 -16.71 -50.05
CA ARG A 66 30.23 -16.68 -50.33
C ARG A 66 29.65 -18.01 -49.86
N GLU A 67 29.29 -18.11 -48.59
CA GLU A 67 28.61 -19.30 -48.06
C GLU A 67 27.10 -19.02 -47.99
N SER A 68 26.38 -19.67 -48.90
CA SER A 68 24.92 -19.64 -49.05
C SER A 68 24.26 -20.36 -47.86
N ASN A 69 24.33 -19.77 -46.67
CA ASN A 69 23.62 -20.28 -45.51
C ASN A 69 22.18 -19.81 -45.55
N ASN A 70 21.32 -20.75 -45.91
CA ASN A 70 19.86 -20.77 -45.84
C ASN A 70 19.34 -19.89 -44.68
N THR A 71 19.03 -18.63 -44.99
CA THR A 71 18.67 -17.60 -44.03
C THR A 71 17.27 -17.90 -43.51
N GLN A 72 17.16 -18.78 -42.52
CA GLN A 72 15.93 -18.89 -41.76
C GLN A 72 15.59 -17.51 -41.20
N PRO A 73 14.35 -17.02 -41.41
CA PRO A 73 13.96 -15.72 -40.92
C PRO A 73 14.19 -15.67 -39.40
N PRO A 74 14.78 -14.58 -38.87
CA PRO A 74 15.11 -14.47 -37.46
C PRO A 74 13.86 -14.73 -36.63
N LYS A 75 13.87 -15.85 -35.91
CA LYS A 75 12.75 -16.30 -35.09
C LYS A 75 12.60 -15.29 -33.95
N ARG A 76 11.64 -14.37 -34.09
CA ARG A 76 11.36 -13.34 -33.08
C ARG A 76 11.19 -14.01 -31.72
N PRO A 77 11.89 -13.56 -30.67
CA PRO A 77 11.72 -14.14 -29.36
C PRO A 77 10.26 -13.95 -28.92
N PRO A 78 9.68 -14.93 -28.24
CA PRO A 78 8.32 -14.82 -27.73
C PRO A 78 8.20 -13.59 -26.81
N LEU A 79 7.20 -12.74 -27.07
CA LEU A 79 6.92 -11.50 -26.32
C LEU A 79 6.91 -11.70 -24.80
N ARG A 80 6.56 -12.90 -24.34
CA ARG A 80 6.57 -13.29 -22.92
C ARG A 80 7.94 -13.13 -22.27
N HIS A 81 9.02 -13.51 -22.96
CA HIS A 81 10.39 -13.36 -22.42
C HIS A 81 10.81 -11.89 -22.30
N LEU A 82 10.39 -11.05 -23.26
CA LEU A 82 10.64 -9.61 -23.21
C LEU A 82 9.93 -8.97 -22.01
N MET A 83 8.63 -9.28 -21.84
CA MET A 83 7.84 -8.79 -20.70
C MET A 83 8.41 -9.27 -19.37
N TRP A 84 8.81 -10.54 -19.28
CA TRP A 84 9.42 -11.09 -18.06
C TRP A 84 10.73 -10.38 -17.69
N GLY A 85 11.56 -10.06 -18.69
CA GLY A 85 12.78 -9.28 -18.49
C GLY A 85 12.51 -7.89 -17.90
N HIS A 86 11.48 -7.21 -18.39
CA HIS A 86 11.07 -5.89 -17.87
C HIS A 86 10.51 -5.99 -16.45
N VAL A 87 9.64 -6.97 -16.19
CA VAL A 87 9.11 -7.19 -14.83
C VAL A 87 10.23 -7.48 -13.85
N ARG A 88 11.22 -8.30 -14.24
CA ARG A 88 12.36 -8.64 -13.39
C ARG A 88 13.27 -7.43 -13.15
N SER A 89 13.56 -6.62 -14.17
CA SER A 89 14.42 -5.43 -13.98
C SER A 89 13.73 -4.39 -13.10
N VAL A 90 12.45 -4.10 -13.35
CA VAL A 90 11.64 -3.18 -12.54
C VAL A 90 11.53 -3.68 -11.10
N SER A 91 11.23 -4.98 -10.91
CA SER A 91 11.18 -5.59 -9.59
C SER A 91 12.50 -5.48 -8.86
N SER A 92 13.64 -5.75 -9.52
CA SER A 92 14.96 -5.63 -8.90
C SER A 92 15.30 -4.20 -8.48
N VAL A 93 14.93 -3.21 -9.30
CA VAL A 93 15.15 -1.79 -8.99
C VAL A 93 14.26 -1.37 -7.82
N LEU A 94 12.98 -1.77 -7.83
CA LEU A 94 12.07 -1.56 -6.71
C LEU A 94 12.65 -2.17 -5.43
N ILE A 95 13.02 -3.45 -5.43
CA ILE A 95 13.57 -4.16 -4.28
C ILE A 95 14.81 -3.43 -3.73
N ARG A 96 15.77 -3.06 -4.59
CA ARG A 96 16.95 -2.29 -4.16
C ARG A 96 16.56 -0.94 -3.55
N ASN A 97 15.60 -0.24 -4.14
CA ASN A 97 15.12 1.04 -3.61
C ASN A 97 14.41 0.86 -2.25
N MET A 98 13.68 -0.24 -2.05
CA MET A 98 13.00 -0.56 -0.78
C MET A 98 14.00 -0.77 0.35
N PHE A 99 15.07 -1.51 0.08
CA PHE A 99 16.10 -1.84 1.06
C PHE A 99 17.03 -0.66 1.34
N LYS A 100 17.32 0.17 0.33
CA LYS A 100 18.25 1.30 0.47
C LYS A 100 17.74 2.37 1.44
N ASP A 101 16.45 2.67 1.37
CA ASP A 101 15.87 3.79 2.13
C ASP A 101 15.14 3.35 3.40
N ASN A 102 15.21 2.07 3.78
CA ASN A 102 14.44 1.50 4.90
C ASN A 102 12.91 1.70 4.78
N ASN A 103 12.43 1.94 3.54
CA ASN A 103 11.03 2.18 3.18
C ASN A 103 10.22 0.90 2.96
N LEU A 104 10.89 -0.26 3.03
CA LEU A 104 10.30 -1.58 2.91
C LEU A 104 9.00 -1.77 3.73
N PRO A 105 8.92 -1.42 5.03
CA PRO A 105 7.69 -1.58 5.79
C PRO A 105 6.52 -0.74 5.28
N LEU A 106 6.77 0.49 4.82
CA LEU A 106 5.72 1.32 4.22
C LEU A 106 5.17 0.66 2.95
N VAL A 107 6.05 0.12 2.13
CA VAL A 107 5.63 -0.49 0.88
C VAL A 107 4.90 -1.80 1.12
N LEU A 108 5.35 -2.61 2.07
CA LEU A 108 4.61 -3.79 2.51
C LEU A 108 3.21 -3.43 3.02
N ASN A 109 3.05 -2.32 3.74
CA ASN A 109 1.71 -1.83 4.11
C ASN A 109 0.87 -1.45 2.91
N ILE A 110 1.44 -0.75 1.91
CA ILE A 110 0.73 -0.40 0.68
C ILE A 110 0.27 -1.67 -0.03
N LEU A 111 1.17 -2.63 -0.26
CA LEU A 111 0.80 -3.89 -0.93
C LEU A 111 -0.21 -4.68 -0.12
N GLY A 112 -0.02 -4.80 1.20
CA GLY A 112 -0.90 -5.53 2.09
C GLY A 112 -2.32 -4.97 2.09
N HIS A 113 -2.45 -3.65 2.26
CA HIS A 113 -3.74 -2.96 2.23
C HIS A 113 -4.36 -2.95 0.83
N TRP A 114 -3.58 -2.81 -0.23
CA TRP A 114 -4.08 -2.91 -1.61
C TRP A 114 -4.61 -4.31 -1.93
N LEU A 115 -3.90 -5.36 -1.52
CA LEU A 115 -4.33 -6.75 -1.69
C LEU A 115 -5.59 -7.02 -0.88
N ALA A 116 -5.66 -6.58 0.38
CA ALA A 116 -6.85 -6.69 1.21
C ALA A 116 -8.05 -5.98 0.59
N ALA A 117 -7.88 -4.72 0.17
CA ALA A 117 -8.90 -3.95 -0.52
C ALA A 117 -9.37 -4.63 -1.81
N ARG A 118 -8.44 -5.12 -2.64
CA ARG A 118 -8.77 -5.84 -3.88
C ARG A 118 -9.57 -7.11 -3.62
N GLN A 119 -9.22 -7.86 -2.59
CA GLN A 119 -9.96 -9.08 -2.23
C GLN A 119 -11.37 -8.75 -1.72
N LEU A 120 -11.50 -7.71 -0.89
CA LEU A 120 -12.77 -7.26 -0.34
C LEU A 120 -13.69 -6.67 -1.41
N TRP A 121 -13.15 -5.87 -2.33
CA TRP A 121 -13.92 -5.22 -3.40
C TRP A 121 -14.28 -6.19 -4.53
N GLY A 122 -13.31 -6.96 -5.01
CA GLY A 122 -13.49 -7.81 -6.21
C GLY A 122 -14.28 -9.09 -5.96
N LYS A 123 -14.39 -9.54 -4.70
CA LYS A 123 -15.04 -10.81 -4.35
C LYS A 123 -16.06 -10.67 -3.22
N SER A 124 -16.59 -9.48 -2.93
CA SER A 124 -17.45 -9.25 -1.75
C SER A 124 -18.59 -10.26 -1.67
N ASN A 125 -19.30 -10.54 -2.76
CA ASN A 125 -20.44 -11.45 -2.77
C ASN A 125 -20.04 -12.93 -2.51
N SER A 126 -18.89 -13.36 -3.05
CA SER A 126 -18.38 -14.72 -2.82
C SER A 126 -17.80 -14.89 -1.42
N SER A 127 -17.14 -13.86 -0.90
CA SER A 127 -16.63 -13.85 0.47
C SER A 127 -17.78 -13.82 1.48
N VAL A 128 -18.80 -12.98 1.27
CA VAL A 128 -20.00 -12.94 2.11
C VAL A 128 -20.68 -14.30 2.11
N ALA A 129 -20.92 -14.92 0.94
CA ALA A 129 -21.53 -16.24 0.86
C ALA A 129 -20.75 -17.35 1.60
N ARG A 130 -19.43 -17.21 1.78
CA ARG A 130 -18.61 -18.14 2.57
C ARG A 130 -18.75 -17.94 4.08
N TYR A 131 -19.03 -16.72 4.52
CA TYR A 131 -19.11 -16.36 5.94
C TYR A 131 -20.54 -16.27 6.46
N THR A 132 -21.53 -16.17 5.57
CA THR A 132 -22.95 -16.14 5.90
C THR A 132 -23.60 -17.43 5.40
N THR A 133 -23.73 -18.43 6.27
CA THR A 133 -24.49 -19.66 5.98
C THR A 133 -26.00 -19.40 5.95
N ALA A 134 -26.46 -18.37 6.66
CA ALA A 134 -27.79 -17.78 6.51
C ALA A 134 -27.69 -16.58 5.55
N GLN A 135 -28.74 -16.31 4.79
CA GLN A 135 -28.78 -15.41 3.64
C GLN A 135 -27.87 -14.16 3.71
N PRO A 136 -27.21 -13.78 2.59
CA PRO A 136 -26.39 -12.58 2.53
C PRO A 136 -27.25 -11.35 2.88
N SER A 137 -27.03 -10.77 4.06
CA SER A 137 -27.69 -9.54 4.44
C SER A 137 -27.01 -8.36 3.75
N ALA A 138 -27.80 -7.42 3.23
CA ALA A 138 -27.28 -6.18 2.63
C ALA A 138 -26.33 -5.45 3.59
N LEU A 139 -26.62 -5.50 4.89
CA LEU A 139 -25.80 -4.94 5.96
C LEU A 139 -24.38 -5.53 5.98
N MET A 140 -24.22 -6.85 5.83
CA MET A 140 -22.89 -7.48 5.79
C MET A 140 -22.11 -7.05 4.54
N THR A 141 -22.77 -6.95 3.38
CA THR A 141 -22.09 -6.51 2.15
C THR A 141 -21.57 -5.08 2.27
N ASP A 142 -22.30 -4.20 2.96
CA ASP A 142 -21.88 -2.82 3.19
C ASP A 142 -20.71 -2.74 4.19
N GLN A 143 -20.72 -3.58 5.23
CA GLN A 143 -19.58 -3.73 6.14
C GLN A 143 -18.30 -4.15 5.40
N PHE A 144 -18.36 -5.16 4.51
CA PHE A 144 -17.16 -5.54 3.74
C PHE A 144 -16.68 -4.43 2.79
N ARG A 145 -17.59 -3.64 2.22
CA ARG A 145 -17.23 -2.48 1.40
C ARG A 145 -16.54 -1.39 2.21
N THR A 146 -17.10 -1.01 3.35
CA THR A 146 -16.51 0.00 4.24
C THR A 146 -15.13 -0.42 4.76
N ILE A 147 -14.95 -1.70 5.11
CA ILE A 147 -13.63 -2.25 5.46
C ILE A 147 -12.66 -2.19 4.26
N GLY A 148 -13.14 -2.48 3.05
CA GLY A 148 -12.34 -2.34 1.82
C GLY A 148 -11.89 -0.90 1.57
N VAL A 149 -12.78 0.08 1.76
CA VAL A 149 -12.47 1.51 1.65
C VAL A 149 -11.46 1.94 2.71
N LEU A 150 -11.60 1.46 3.95
CA LEU A 150 -10.64 1.73 5.03
C LEU A 150 -9.24 1.24 4.65
N HIS A 151 -9.12 0.02 4.09
CA HIS A 151 -7.82 -0.47 3.61
C HIS A 151 -7.26 0.39 2.46
N MET A 152 -8.08 0.85 1.52
CA MET A 152 -7.61 1.79 0.48
C MET A 152 -7.11 3.11 1.09
N ALA A 153 -7.80 3.65 2.09
CA ALA A 153 -7.38 4.87 2.78
C ALA A 153 -6.04 4.69 3.51
N LEU A 154 -5.86 3.57 4.22
CA LEU A 154 -4.59 3.24 4.87
C LEU A 154 -3.45 3.01 3.87
N GLY A 155 -3.73 2.35 2.74
CA GLY A 155 -2.78 2.19 1.64
C GLY A 155 -2.38 3.54 1.01
N LEU A 156 -3.34 4.45 0.82
CA LEU A 156 -3.08 5.80 0.34
C LEU A 156 -2.27 6.62 1.34
N LEU A 157 -2.57 6.53 2.64
CA LEU A 157 -1.79 7.18 3.69
C LEU A 157 -0.32 6.73 3.64
N ALA A 158 -0.06 5.43 3.50
CA ALA A 158 1.28 4.89 3.37
C ALA A 158 1.97 5.38 2.06
N ALA A 159 1.23 5.48 0.96
CA ALA A 159 1.76 5.99 -0.31
C ALA A 159 2.10 7.49 -0.24
N LEU A 160 1.27 8.29 0.42
CA LEU A 160 1.53 9.71 0.65
C LEU A 160 2.75 9.92 1.55
N ALA A 161 2.91 9.09 2.58
CA ALA A 161 4.09 9.12 3.44
C ALA A 161 5.39 8.83 2.66
N LEU A 162 5.37 7.86 1.74
CA LEU A 162 6.50 7.60 0.83
C LEU A 162 6.78 8.77 -0.13
N LYS A 163 5.72 9.44 -0.61
CA LYS A 163 5.86 10.55 -1.56
C LYS A 163 6.53 11.77 -0.92
N GLU A 164 6.14 12.11 0.31
CA GLU A 164 6.54 13.37 0.92
C GLU A 164 7.99 13.37 1.46
N ARG A 165 8.58 12.17 1.67
CA ARG A 165 9.97 11.96 2.15
C ARG A 165 10.34 12.74 3.44
N ARG A 166 9.38 13.30 4.17
CA ARG A 166 9.59 13.99 5.44
C ARG A 166 9.55 12.96 6.57
N LEU A 167 10.58 12.95 7.42
CA LEU A 167 10.66 12.04 8.56
C LEU A 167 9.47 12.16 9.53
N SER A 168 8.87 13.35 9.68
CA SER A 168 7.71 13.54 10.56
C SER A 168 6.44 12.89 10.01
N THR A 169 6.17 13.02 8.70
CA THR A 169 5.00 12.40 8.05
C THR A 169 5.15 10.88 7.99
N GLU A 170 6.38 10.40 7.80
CA GLU A 170 6.69 8.97 7.88
C GLU A 170 6.34 8.37 9.25
N ARG A 171 6.75 9.05 10.33
CA ARG A 171 6.47 8.60 11.71
C ARG A 171 4.98 8.59 12.02
N THR A 172 4.26 9.66 11.70
CA THR A 172 2.83 9.74 11.97
C THR A 172 2.07 8.70 11.16
N ALA A 173 2.42 8.49 9.89
CA ALA A 173 1.83 7.44 9.07
C ALA A 173 2.11 6.03 9.63
N LEU A 174 3.36 5.73 10.01
CA LEU A 174 3.71 4.45 10.62
C LEU A 174 2.97 4.22 11.94
N TRP A 175 2.81 5.25 12.76
CA TRP A 175 2.06 5.16 14.01
C TRP A 175 0.58 4.90 13.76
N VAL A 176 -0.06 5.64 12.84
CA VAL A 176 -1.46 5.43 12.46
C VAL A 176 -1.67 4.02 11.88
N LEU A 177 -0.76 3.56 11.03
CA LEU A 177 -0.82 2.20 10.47
C LEU A 177 -0.67 1.13 11.56
N ALA A 178 0.23 1.32 12.52
CA ALA A 178 0.40 0.41 13.65
C ALA A 178 -0.84 0.35 14.55
N VAL A 179 -1.43 1.50 14.89
CA VAL A 179 -2.67 1.57 15.68
C VAL A 179 -3.84 0.93 14.92
N ALA A 180 -3.96 1.19 13.62
CA ALA A 180 -4.97 0.55 12.78
C ALA A 180 -4.79 -0.98 12.75
N ALA A 181 -3.56 -1.46 12.58
CA ALA A 181 -3.25 -2.89 12.58
C ALA A 181 -3.54 -3.55 13.94
N TRP A 182 -3.23 -2.86 15.04
CA TRP A 182 -3.56 -3.32 16.40
C TRP A 182 -5.06 -3.39 16.65
N THR A 183 -5.81 -2.33 16.31
CA THR A 183 -7.27 -2.33 16.50
C THR A 183 -7.93 -3.44 15.67
N GLN A 184 -7.50 -3.64 14.43
CA GLN A 184 -7.97 -4.77 13.60
C GLN A 184 -7.63 -6.12 14.23
N SER A 185 -6.41 -6.30 14.73
CA SER A 185 -5.98 -7.55 15.39
C SER A 185 -6.79 -7.84 16.66
N LEU A 186 -7.09 -6.81 17.45
CA LEU A 186 -7.90 -6.95 18.67
C LEU A 186 -9.36 -7.31 18.37
N VAL A 187 -9.97 -6.68 17.36
CA VAL A 187 -11.34 -7.00 16.95
C VAL A 187 -11.42 -8.45 16.45
N GLN A 188 -10.44 -8.89 15.65
CA GLN A 188 -10.35 -10.27 15.18
C GLN A 188 -10.11 -11.25 16.33
N GLY A 189 -9.26 -10.90 17.29
CA GLY A 189 -9.02 -11.71 18.49
C GLY A 189 -10.27 -11.88 19.35
N LYS A 190 -11.04 -10.80 19.55
CA LYS A 190 -12.34 -10.88 20.25
C LYS A 190 -13.34 -11.76 19.50
N ALA A 191 -13.46 -11.57 18.19
CA ALA A 191 -14.35 -12.39 17.36
C ALA A 191 -13.95 -13.88 17.41
N TYR A 192 -12.66 -14.19 17.46
CA TYR A 192 -12.15 -15.54 17.63
C TYR A 192 -12.56 -16.16 18.97
N LEU A 193 -12.40 -15.43 20.08
CA LEU A 193 -12.77 -15.91 21.41
C LEU A 193 -14.28 -16.15 21.57
N GLN A 194 -15.11 -15.45 20.80
CA GLN A 194 -16.57 -15.53 20.88
C GLN A 194 -17.19 -16.57 19.92
N SER A 195 -16.44 -17.07 18.95
CA SER A 195 -16.97 -17.95 17.89
C SER A 195 -16.57 -19.42 18.11
N PRO A 196 -17.46 -20.39 17.83
CA PRO A 196 -17.12 -21.81 17.91
C PRO A 196 -15.97 -22.17 16.93
N ALA A 197 -14.92 -22.79 17.48
CA ALA A 197 -13.54 -22.78 16.99
C ALA A 197 -13.26 -23.31 15.56
N LEU A 198 -14.20 -24.02 14.92
CA LEU A 198 -13.92 -24.75 13.68
C LEU A 198 -14.05 -23.89 12.42
N TYR A 199 -14.97 -22.93 12.38
CA TYR A 199 -15.15 -22.03 11.22
C TYR A 199 -14.17 -20.85 11.24
N THR A 200 -13.74 -20.42 12.42
CA THR A 200 -12.84 -19.27 12.58
C THR A 200 -11.39 -19.59 12.26
N LEU A 201 -10.90 -20.82 12.47
CA LEU A 201 -9.48 -21.13 12.24
C LEU A 201 -9.03 -20.91 10.79
N LYS A 202 -9.83 -21.34 9.80
CA LYS A 202 -9.47 -21.16 8.38
C LYS A 202 -9.60 -19.69 7.94
N ALA A 203 -10.66 -19.02 8.39
CA ALA A 203 -10.88 -17.60 8.12
C ALA A 203 -9.76 -16.73 8.72
N LEU A 204 -9.37 -17.03 9.95
CA LEU A 204 -8.28 -16.38 10.67
C LEU A 204 -6.92 -16.73 10.06
N GLN A 205 -6.73 -17.95 9.59
CA GLN A 205 -5.50 -18.35 8.90
C GLN A 205 -5.32 -17.60 7.58
N GLU A 206 -6.38 -17.37 6.82
CA GLU A 206 -6.27 -16.67 5.52
C GLU A 206 -6.17 -15.15 5.69
N TRP A 207 -6.97 -14.55 6.58
CA TRP A 207 -7.06 -13.09 6.73
C TRP A 207 -6.27 -12.54 7.93
N GLY A 208 -6.34 -13.25 9.05
CA GLY A 208 -5.63 -12.88 10.28
C GLY A 208 -4.12 -13.07 10.15
N ALA A 209 -3.65 -14.05 9.37
CA ALA A 209 -2.21 -14.23 9.15
C ALA A 209 -1.59 -13.04 8.41
N LEU A 210 -2.25 -12.53 7.37
CA LEU A 210 -1.75 -11.38 6.61
C LEU A 210 -1.72 -10.11 7.47
N ASN A 211 -2.80 -9.85 8.21
CA ASN A 211 -2.85 -8.71 9.13
C ASN A 211 -1.84 -8.88 10.28
N GLY A 212 -1.67 -10.08 10.83
CA GLY A 212 -0.68 -10.37 11.86
C GLY A 212 0.75 -10.14 11.37
N VAL A 213 1.08 -10.59 10.16
CA VAL A 213 2.39 -10.32 9.53
C VAL A 213 2.59 -8.82 9.34
N LEU A 214 1.60 -8.09 8.84
CA LEU A 214 1.67 -6.62 8.71
C LEU A 214 1.87 -5.94 10.07
N THR A 215 1.16 -6.39 11.11
CA THR A 215 1.32 -5.88 12.49
C THR A 215 2.74 -6.10 13.01
N VAL A 216 3.32 -7.29 12.79
CA VAL A 216 4.70 -7.57 13.21
C VAL A 216 5.70 -6.69 12.44
N ILE A 217 5.56 -6.59 11.12
CA ILE A 217 6.45 -5.78 10.27
C ILE A 217 6.35 -4.29 10.64
N THR A 218 5.14 -3.76 10.82
CA THR A 218 4.94 -2.36 11.24
C THR A 218 5.50 -2.10 12.63
N THR A 219 5.32 -3.02 13.57
CA THR A 219 5.87 -2.88 14.93
C THR A 219 7.40 -2.89 14.93
N VAL A 220 8.02 -3.79 14.16
CA VAL A 220 9.50 -3.84 14.01
C VAL A 220 10.01 -2.56 13.34
N ALA A 221 9.33 -2.10 12.30
CA ALA A 221 9.67 -0.85 11.62
C ALA A 221 9.57 0.35 12.54
N LEU A 222 8.45 0.50 13.25
CA LEU A 222 8.24 1.57 14.22
C LEU A 222 9.31 1.54 15.31
N ARG A 223 9.63 0.35 15.85
CA ARG A 223 10.70 0.18 16.84
C ARG A 223 12.06 0.61 16.29
N ASN A 224 12.39 0.23 15.07
CA ASN A 224 13.67 0.61 14.43
C ASN A 224 13.73 2.12 14.17
N THR A 225 12.62 2.73 13.75
CA THR A 225 12.50 4.17 13.58
C THR A 225 12.71 4.89 14.91
N VAL A 226 12.02 4.50 15.99
CA VAL A 226 12.19 5.08 17.33
C VAL A 226 13.62 4.93 17.85
N ARG A 227 14.26 3.77 17.65
CA ARG A 227 15.66 3.55 18.04
C ARG A 227 16.62 4.46 17.29
N ARG A 228 16.40 4.68 15.99
CA ARG A 228 17.26 5.54 15.16
C ARG A 228 17.11 7.01 15.52
N THR A 229 15.90 7.44 15.88
CA THR A 229 15.59 8.86 16.10
C THR A 229 15.72 9.29 17.55
N GLY A 230 15.73 8.35 18.50
CA GLY A 230 15.80 8.63 19.94
C GLY A 230 14.60 9.41 20.49
N ARG A 231 13.53 9.56 19.69
CA ARG A 231 12.31 10.30 20.04
C ARG A 231 11.11 9.44 19.73
N LEU A 232 10.21 9.34 20.70
CA LEU A 232 8.94 8.63 20.55
C LEU A 232 7.96 9.40 19.65
N PHE A 233 8.09 10.73 19.57
CA PHE A 233 7.34 11.62 18.69
C PHE A 233 8.25 12.80 18.27
#